data_AF-A0A7W7Z549-F1
#
_entry.id   AF-A0A7W7Z549-F1
#
_cell.length_a   1.000
_cell.length_b   1.000
_cell.length_c   1.000
_cell.angle_alpha   90.00
_cell.angle_beta   90.00
_cell.angle_gamma   90.00
#
_symmetry.space_group_name_H-M   'P 1'
#
loop_
_entity.id
_entity.type
_entity.pdbx_description
1 polymer ?
#
loop_
_entity_poly.entity_id
_entity_poly.type
_entity_poly.pdbx_seq_one_letter_code
_entity_poly.pdbx_strand_id
1 'polypeptide(L)'
;MRLLHLLVIGALLFAAAYVYQIKMESTARTERVLRLQAEVREQREAIAVLRAEWAKLDAPLRLQGLAERHLKLKPVSAQQFDSLKNLPERPPNLANPSESDSIGAMIDTIDPDIITGSLPAPEVGR
;
A
#
# COMPACT_ATOMS: atom_id res chain seq x y z
N MET A 1 33.47 -55.82 34.47
CA MET A 1 34.54 -54.83 34.16
C MET A 1 34.55 -54.37 32.70
N ARG A 2 34.53 -55.23 31.67
CA ARG A 2 34.57 -54.77 30.25
C ARG A 2 33.34 -54.01 29.75
N LEU A 3 32.14 -54.38 30.21
CA LEU A 3 30.90 -53.67 29.87
C LEU A 3 30.89 -52.21 30.36
N LEU A 4 31.48 -51.97 31.53
CA LEU A 4 31.58 -50.64 32.12
C LEU A 4 32.54 -49.75 31.31
N HIS A 5 33.66 -50.30 30.82
CA HIS A 5 34.56 -49.58 29.91
C HIS A 5 33.87 -49.20 28.59
N LEU A 6 33.08 -50.10 27.99
CA LEU A 6 32.33 -49.81 26.76
C LEU A 6 31.31 -48.68 26.97
N LEU A 7 30.61 -48.67 28.10
CA LEU A 7 29.68 -47.58 28.45
C LEU A 7 30.41 -46.24 28.61
N VAL A 8 31.55 -46.22 29.29
CA VAL A 8 32.34 -44.99 29.48
C VAL A 8 32.87 -44.46 28.14
N ILE A 9 33.37 -45.34 27.27
CA ILE A 9 33.83 -44.95 25.93
C ILE A 9 32.66 -44.42 25.09
N GLY A 10 31.49 -45.07 25.13
CA GLY A 10 30.29 -44.59 24.46
C GLY A 10 29.83 -43.22 24.96
N ALA A 11 29.83 -43.01 26.28
CA ALA A 11 29.50 -41.73 26.88
C ALA A 11 30.49 -40.63 26.48
N LEU A 12 31.78 -40.96 26.38
CA LEU A 12 32.82 -40.02 25.95
C LEU A 12 32.63 -39.60 24.49
N LEU A 13 32.37 -40.56 23.59
CA LEU A 13 32.10 -40.28 22.18
C LEU A 13 30.83 -39.45 21.99
N PHE A 14 29.78 -39.74 22.76
CA PHE A 14 28.54 -38.98 22.75
C PHE A 14 28.76 -37.53 23.21
N ALA A 15 29.49 -37.34 24.31
CA ALA A 15 29.83 -36.00 24.80
C ALA A 15 30.67 -35.20 23.78
N ALA A 16 31.64 -35.83 23.13
CA ALA A 16 32.45 -35.21 22.09
C ALA A 16 31.60 -34.79 20.87
N ALA A 17 30.71 -35.67 20.40
CA ALA A 17 29.79 -35.37 19.31
C ALA A 17 28.81 -34.23 19.68
N TYR A 18 28.27 -34.24 20.90
CA TYR A 18 27.35 -33.22 21.38
C TYR A 18 28.00 -31.83 21.43
N VAL A 19 29.21 -31.73 21.96
CA VAL A 19 29.98 -30.46 21.97
C VAL A 19 30.26 -29.97 20.55
N TYR A 20 30.60 -30.87 19.64
CA TYR A 20 30.83 -30.52 18.24
C TYR A 20 29.56 -29.97 17.56
N GLN A 21 28.41 -30.60 17.80
CA GLN A 21 27.11 -30.12 17.31
C GLN A 21 26.81 -28.70 17.82
N ILE A 22 27.00 -28.44 19.13
CA ILE A 22 26.82 -27.10 19.72
C ILE A 22 27.75 -26.08 19.06
N LYS A 23 29.03 -26.42 18.86
CA LYS A 23 30.00 -25.54 18.21
C LYS A 23 29.58 -25.18 16.79
N MET A 24 29.07 -26.15 16.01
CA MET A 24 28.65 -25.91 14.63
C MET A 24 27.33 -25.14 14.53
N GLU A 25 26.40 -25.34 15.45
CA GLU A 25 25.16 -24.57 15.47
C GLU A 25 25.39 -23.07 15.67
N SER A 26 26.40 -22.69 16.47
CA SER A 26 26.76 -21.28 16.66
C SER A 26 27.35 -20.63 15.40
N THR A 27 28.18 -21.38 14.65
CA THR A 27 28.84 -20.88 13.43
C THR A 27 27.84 -20.72 12.29
N ALA A 28 26.90 -21.67 12.16
CA ALA A 28 25.88 -21.64 11.13
C ALA A 28 24.87 -20.48 11.29
N ARG A 29 24.61 -20.02 12.52
CA ARG A 29 23.71 -18.89 12.77
C ARG A 29 24.35 -17.55 12.41
N THR A 30 25.63 -17.35 12.74
CA THR A 30 26.35 -16.13 12.36
C THR A 30 26.48 -15.98 10.85
N GLU A 31 26.76 -17.08 10.14
CA GLU A 31 26.84 -17.07 8.68
C GLU A 31 25.48 -16.72 8.03
N ARG A 32 24.37 -17.24 8.57
CA ARG A 32 23.02 -16.87 8.10
C ARG A 32 22.71 -15.39 8.30
N VAL A 33 23.06 -14.82 9.46
CA VAL A 33 22.82 -13.39 9.73
C VAL A 33 23.62 -12.51 8.76
N LEU A 34 24.89 -12.86 8.50
CA LEU A 34 25.72 -12.12 7.54
C LEU A 34 25.17 -12.20 6.11
N ARG A 35 24.71 -13.39 5.67
CA ARG A 35 24.06 -13.56 4.37
C ARG A 35 22.78 -12.72 4.27
N LEU A 36 21.94 -12.75 5.30
CA LEU A 36 20.69 -11.99 5.32
C LEU A 36 20.94 -10.48 5.32
N GLN A 37 21.94 -10.00 6.05
CA GLN A 37 22.33 -8.58 6.02
C GLN A 37 22.86 -8.14 4.64
N ALA A 38 23.60 -9.01 3.95
CA ALA A 38 24.06 -8.74 2.59
C ALA A 38 22.87 -8.63 1.62
N GLU A 39 21.91 -9.56 1.70
CA GLU A 39 20.70 -9.55 0.87
C GLU A 39 19.83 -8.30 1.14
N VAL A 40 19.66 -7.91 2.41
CA VAL A 40 18.94 -6.69 2.78
C VAL A 40 19.64 -5.44 2.21
N ARG A 41 20.97 -5.42 2.17
CA ARG A 41 21.71 -4.30 1.59
C ARG A 41 21.49 -4.20 0.07
N GLU A 42 21.56 -5.32 -0.63
CA GLU A 42 21.29 -5.39 -2.07
C GLU A 42 19.86 -4.91 -2.40
N GLN A 43 18.86 -5.38 -1.65
CA GLN A 43 17.47 -4.95 -1.83
C GLN A 43 17.30 -3.44 -1.58
N ARG A 44 17.98 -2.87 -0.59
CA ARG A 44 17.95 -1.42 -0.32
C ARG A 44 18.57 -0.61 -1.45
N GLU A 45 19.66 -1.09 -2.04
CA GLU A 45 20.29 -0.46 -3.21
C GLU A 45 19.35 -0.47 -4.42
N ALA A 46 18.69 -1.60 -4.69
CA ALA A 46 17.69 -1.69 -5.76
C ALA A 46 16.53 -0.69 -5.56
N ILE A 47 15.99 -0.59 -4.34
CA ILE A 47 14.92 0.38 -4.03
C ILE A 47 15.41 1.82 -4.22
N ALA A 48 16.66 2.12 -3.84
CA ALA A 48 17.22 3.47 -4.00
C ALA A 48 17.33 3.86 -5.48
N VAL A 49 17.76 2.92 -6.35
CA VAL A 49 17.80 3.12 -7.80
C VAL A 49 16.39 3.37 -8.35
N LEU A 50 15.42 2.52 -8.02
CA LEU A 50 14.03 2.68 -8.47
C LEU A 50 13.44 4.02 -8.02
N ARG A 51 13.71 4.47 -6.79
CA ARG A 51 13.27 5.79 -6.31
C ARG A 51 13.91 6.93 -7.08
N ALA A 52 15.18 6.82 -7.44
CA ALA A 52 15.87 7.82 -8.24
C ALA A 52 15.28 7.91 -9.67
N GLU A 53 14.97 6.76 -10.27
CA GLU A 53 14.28 6.69 -11.56
C GLU A 53 12.87 7.27 -11.49
N TRP A 54 12.13 6.97 -10.42
CA TRP A 54 10.80 7.52 -10.20
C TRP A 54 10.83 9.04 -10.02
N ALA A 55 11.77 9.57 -9.22
CA ALA A 55 11.96 11.01 -9.08
C ALA A 55 12.33 11.70 -10.40
N LYS A 56 13.06 11.00 -11.29
CA LYS A 56 13.35 11.48 -12.64
C LYS A 56 12.10 11.51 -13.53
N LEU A 57 11.20 10.54 -13.38
CA LEU A 57 9.97 10.45 -14.18
C LEU A 57 8.90 11.43 -13.70
N ASP A 58 8.81 11.64 -12.39
CA ASP A 58 7.84 12.51 -11.73
C ASP A 58 8.22 14.00 -11.80
N ALA A 59 9.15 14.36 -12.70
CA ALA A 59 9.59 15.74 -12.90
C ALA A 59 8.37 16.65 -13.15
N PRO A 60 7.98 17.51 -12.18
CA PRO A 60 6.70 18.22 -12.20
C PRO A 60 6.59 19.15 -13.41
N LEU A 61 7.73 19.63 -13.91
CA LEU A 61 7.81 20.45 -15.11
C LEU A 61 7.33 19.72 -16.38
N ARG A 62 7.56 18.41 -16.50
CA ARG A 62 7.09 17.61 -17.65
C ARG A 62 5.59 17.33 -17.55
N LEU A 63 5.09 17.00 -16.36
CA LEU A 63 3.67 16.82 -16.10
C LEU A 63 2.89 18.12 -16.32
N GLN A 64 3.45 19.25 -15.89
CA GLN A 64 2.88 20.58 -16.11
C GLN A 64 2.85 20.95 -17.60
N GLY A 65 3.94 20.71 -18.35
CA GLY A 65 3.95 20.95 -19.79
C GLY A 65 2.98 20.06 -20.59
N LEU A 66 2.79 18.81 -20.17
CA LEU A 66 1.78 17.92 -20.75
C LEU A 66 0.35 18.38 -20.42
N ALA A 67 0.11 18.82 -19.18
CA ALA A 67 -1.17 19.39 -18.76
C ALA A 67 -1.49 20.67 -19.54
N GLU A 68 -0.55 21.58 -19.71
CA GLU A 68 -0.74 22.83 -20.49
C GLU A 68 -1.02 22.56 -21.97
N ARG A 69 -0.43 21.50 -22.55
CA ARG A 69 -0.57 21.20 -23.98
C ARG A 69 -1.84 20.43 -24.32
N HIS A 70 -2.25 19.49 -23.47
CA HIS A 70 -3.37 18.58 -23.75
C HIS A 70 -4.64 18.89 -22.96
N LEU A 71 -4.54 19.74 -21.94
CA LEU A 71 -5.65 20.14 -21.10
C LEU A 71 -5.85 21.65 -21.25
N LYS A 72 -7.01 22.09 -21.75
CA LYS A 72 -7.39 23.52 -21.82
C LYS A 72 -7.69 24.12 -20.44
N LEU A 73 -7.05 23.62 -19.39
CA LEU A 73 -7.28 24.01 -18.01
C LEU A 73 -6.29 25.12 -17.64
N LYS A 74 -6.81 26.26 -17.19
CA LYS A 74 -5.99 27.32 -16.61
C LYS A 74 -5.40 26.82 -15.28
N PRO A 75 -4.14 27.18 -14.96
CA PRO A 75 -3.55 26.85 -13.67
C PRO A 75 -4.46 27.38 -12.54
N VAL A 76 -4.71 26.53 -11.54
CA VAL A 76 -5.50 26.91 -10.37
C VAL A 76 -4.76 28.04 -9.66
N SER A 77 -5.35 29.22 -9.64
CA SER A 77 -4.76 30.39 -8.99
C SER A 77 -5.22 30.45 -7.54
N ALA A 78 -4.35 30.85 -6.61
CA ALA A 78 -4.67 30.90 -5.18
C ALA A 78 -5.89 31.79 -4.86
N GLN A 79 -6.25 32.70 -5.77
CA GLN A 79 -7.44 33.54 -5.67
C GLN A 79 -8.76 32.77 -5.88
N GLN A 80 -8.71 31.52 -6.34
CA GLN A 80 -9.90 30.67 -6.53
C GLN A 80 -10.34 29.94 -5.25
N PHE A 81 -9.49 29.93 -4.22
CA PHE A 81 -9.84 29.42 -2.90
C PHE A 81 -10.40 30.57 -2.07
N ASP A 82 -11.71 30.62 -1.90
CA ASP A 82 -12.36 31.53 -0.96
C ASP A 82 -12.99 30.74 0.20
N SER A 83 -13.12 31.39 1.34
CA SER A 83 -13.67 30.80 2.55
C SER A 83 -15.18 30.59 2.38
N LEU A 84 -15.72 29.49 2.93
CA LEU A 84 -17.12 29.07 2.69
C LEU A 84 -18.16 30.18 2.99
N LYS A 85 -17.80 31.08 3.91
CA LYS A 85 -18.56 32.28 4.32
C LYS A 85 -18.64 33.41 3.29
N ASN A 86 -17.80 33.39 2.26
CA ASN A 86 -17.76 34.39 1.18
C ASN A 86 -18.47 33.90 -0.10
N LEU A 87 -19.09 32.71 -0.08
CA LEU A 87 -19.88 32.27 -1.22
C LEU A 87 -21.15 33.14 -1.34
N PRO A 88 -21.47 33.61 -2.55
CA PRO A 88 -22.74 34.29 -2.79
C PRO A 88 -23.91 33.36 -2.46
N GLU A 89 -25.04 33.92 -2.06
CA GLU A 89 -26.25 33.15 -1.77
C GLU A 89 -26.62 32.30 -3.00
N ARG A 90 -26.97 31.04 -2.73
CA ARG A 90 -27.40 30.08 -3.75
C ARG A 90 -28.50 30.71 -4.61
N PRO A 91 -28.33 30.79 -5.93
CA PRO A 91 -29.33 31.39 -6.80
C PRO A 91 -30.68 30.67 -6.63
N PRO A 92 -31.81 31.40 -6.73
CA PRO A 92 -33.12 30.80 -6.64
C PRO A 92 -33.22 29.69 -7.68
N ASN A 93 -33.69 28.52 -7.23
CA ASN A 93 -33.82 27.35 -8.07
C ASN A 93 -34.81 27.69 -9.21
N LEU A 94 -34.29 27.89 -10.43
CA LEU A 94 -35.09 28.18 -11.62
C LEU A 94 -35.86 26.93 -12.09
N ALA A 95 -35.66 25.77 -11.45
CA ALA A 95 -36.50 24.61 -11.65
C ALA A 95 -37.83 24.81 -10.91
N ASN A 96 -38.90 24.98 -11.69
CA ASN A 96 -40.26 24.84 -11.19
C ASN A 96 -40.39 23.45 -10.51
N PRO A 97 -40.81 23.35 -9.24
CA PRO A 97 -40.94 22.07 -8.54
C PRO A 97 -41.90 21.06 -9.19
N SER A 98 -42.67 21.51 -10.18
CA SER A 98 -43.69 20.72 -10.87
C SER A 98 -43.23 20.21 -12.24
N GLU A 99 -42.01 20.54 -12.68
CA GLU A 99 -41.45 20.06 -13.95
C GLU A 99 -40.21 19.24 -13.61
N SER A 100 -40.30 17.92 -13.84
CA SER A 100 -39.20 17.00 -13.63
C SER A 100 -38.04 17.43 -14.52
N ASP A 101 -36.91 17.82 -13.93
CA ASP A 101 -35.67 18.05 -14.67
C ASP A 101 -35.36 16.81 -15.51
N SER A 102 -34.96 17.02 -16.76
CA SER A 102 -34.48 15.97 -17.67
C SER A 102 -33.47 15.02 -17.02
N ILE A 103 -32.62 15.52 -16.11
CA ILE A 103 -31.68 14.71 -15.33
C ILE A 103 -32.41 13.87 -14.26
N GLY A 104 -33.38 14.47 -13.55
CA GLY A 104 -34.17 13.78 -12.52
C GLY A 104 -35.04 12.67 -13.09
N ALA A 105 -35.64 12.89 -14.27
CA ALA A 105 -36.41 11.88 -14.99
C ALA A 105 -35.55 10.68 -15.42
N MET A 106 -34.28 10.91 -15.79
CA MET A 106 -33.35 9.81 -16.08
C MET A 106 -32.96 9.03 -14.82
N ILE A 107 -32.91 9.66 -13.65
CA ILE A 107 -32.61 9.00 -12.37
C ILE A 107 -33.80 8.16 -11.89
N ASP A 108 -35.04 8.64 -12.01
CA ASP A 108 -36.24 7.85 -11.67
C ASP A 108 -36.46 6.66 -12.59
N THR A 109 -35.88 6.68 -13.81
CA THR A 109 -35.90 5.54 -14.73
C THR A 109 -34.89 4.46 -14.33
N ILE A 110 -33.94 4.77 -13.45
CA ILE A 110 -32.98 3.80 -12.91
C ILE A 110 -33.66 3.05 -11.77
N ASP A 111 -33.85 1.75 -11.96
CA ASP A 111 -34.46 0.85 -11.00
C ASP A 111 -33.76 0.95 -9.63
N PRO A 112 -34.49 1.33 -8.55
CA PRO A 112 -33.91 1.52 -7.21
C PRO A 112 -33.30 0.24 -6.62
N ASP A 113 -33.59 -0.92 -7.21
CA ASP A 113 -33.03 -2.21 -6.81
C ASP A 113 -31.64 -2.50 -7.44
N ILE A 114 -31.12 -1.61 -8.30
CA ILE A 114 -29.72 -1.68 -8.76
C ILE A 114 -28.79 -1.15 -7.66
N ILE A 115 -28.65 -1.95 -6.61
CA ILE A 115 -27.63 -1.80 -5.58
C ILE A 115 -26.30 -2.22 -6.20
N THR A 116 -25.49 -1.25 -6.65
CA THR A 116 -24.07 -1.52 -6.93
C THR A 116 -23.40 -1.96 -5.62
N GLY A 117 -22.59 -3.02 -5.66
CA GLY A 117 -22.15 -3.81 -4.49
C GLY A 117 -21.33 -3.08 -3.42
N SER A 118 -21.20 -1.74 -3.50
CA SER A 118 -20.54 -0.90 -2.50
C SER A 118 -21.49 -0.30 -1.45
N LEU A 119 -22.81 -0.51 -1.56
CA LEU A 119 -23.76 -0.10 -0.51
C LEU A 119 -24.28 -1.33 0.25
N PRO A 120 -24.26 -1.31 1.60
CA PRO A 120 -24.87 -2.39 2.38
C PRO A 120 -26.39 -2.42 2.11
N ALA A 121 -26.93 -3.63 1.91
CA ALA A 121 -28.37 -3.82 1.70
C ALA A 121 -29.16 -3.18 2.85
N PRO A 122 -30.31 -2.53 2.57
CA PRO A 122 -31.12 -1.91 3.62
C PRO A 122 -31.58 -3.00 4.59
N GLU A 123 -31.27 -2.83 5.88
CA GLU A 123 -31.79 -3.71 6.92
C GLU A 123 -33.31 -3.59 6.97
N VAL A 124 -34.00 -4.65 6.56
CA VAL A 124 -35.45 -4.78 6.68
C VAL A 124 -35.78 -4.97 8.15
N GLY A 125 -36.07 -3.86 8.83
CA GLY A 125 -36.63 -3.84 10.18
C GLY A 125 -38.01 -4.51 10.21
N ARG A 126 -38.21 -5.40 11.19
CA ARG A 126 -39.51 -6.01 11.53
C ARG A 126 -40.38 -5.04 12.32
#